data_AF-A0A7J3TYE8-F1
#
_entry.id   AF-A0A7J3TYE8-F1
#
_cell.length_a   1.000
_cell.length_b   1.000
_cell.length_c   1.000
_cell.angle_alpha   90.00
_cell.angle_beta   90.00
_cell.angle_gamma   90.00
#
_symmetry.space_group_name_H-M   'P 1'
#
loop_
_entity.id
_entity.type
_entity.pdbx_description
1 polymer ?
#
loop_
_entity_poly.entity_id
_entity_poly.type
_entity_poly.pdbx_seq_one_letter_code
_entity_poly.pdbx_strand_id
1 'polypeptide(L)'
;MDLMGTYTGATTIGLRIRLKTLKTNRIIHFHYLRRRLHSLPGKSGPLDSIRFEALRDGVEDYEMLKLLLERGKVDEAVELCNLAVRSITEYVRTPKEFLSIRLKLIERLESIG
;
A
#
# COMPACT_ATOMS: atom_id res chain seq x y z
N MET A 1 -12.77 -4.53 25.74
CA MET A 1 -13.28 -4.61 24.36
C MET A 1 -14.74 -4.95 24.52
N ASP A 2 -15.57 -3.93 24.69
CA ASP A 2 -17.01 -4.10 24.97
C ASP A 2 -17.81 -3.48 23.83
N LEU A 3 -18.67 -4.28 23.23
CA LEU A 3 -19.67 -3.87 22.24
C LEU A 3 -21.04 -4.14 22.85
N MET A 4 -21.57 -3.16 23.59
CA MET A 4 -22.99 -3.10 23.95
C MET A 4 -23.50 -1.69 23.68
N GLY A 5 -24.58 -1.58 22.90
CA GLY A 5 -25.26 -0.33 22.62
C GLY A 5 -25.94 -0.30 21.25
N THR A 6 -27.16 -0.81 21.17
CA THR A 6 -28.09 -0.56 20.07
C THR A 6 -28.55 0.91 20.11
N TYR A 7 -28.28 1.66 19.05
CA TYR A 7 -28.98 2.92 18.76
C TYR A 7 -29.36 2.97 17.28
N THR A 8 -30.67 2.92 17.08
CA THR A 8 -31.44 3.31 15.89
C THR A 8 -30.98 4.65 15.31
N GLY A 9 -30.78 4.69 14.00
CA GLY A 9 -30.66 5.92 13.21
C GLY A 9 -29.21 6.37 12.96
N ALA A 10 -28.73 6.15 11.73
CA ALA A 10 -27.57 6.80 11.12
C ALA A 10 -26.26 6.81 11.95
N THR A 11 -25.60 5.66 12.07
CA THR A 11 -24.28 5.57 12.68
C THR A 11 -23.19 5.98 11.66
N THR A 12 -22.83 7.26 11.66
CA THR A 12 -21.59 7.76 11.06
C THR A 12 -20.41 7.23 11.87
N ILE A 13 -19.75 6.18 11.40
CA ILE A 13 -18.51 5.70 12.01
C ILE A 13 -17.36 6.55 11.44
N GLY A 14 -17.04 7.64 12.13
CA GLY A 14 -15.85 8.44 11.86
C GLY A 14 -14.61 7.77 12.45
N LEU A 15 -13.71 7.27 11.60
CA LEU A 15 -12.39 6.79 12.04
C LEU A 15 -11.51 7.99 12.37
N ARG A 16 -11.31 8.27 13.67
CA ARG A 16 -10.48 9.38 14.14
C ARG A 16 -9.03 8.90 14.32
N ILE A 17 -8.24 8.90 13.24
CA ILE A 17 -6.79 8.65 13.33
C ILE A 17 -6.12 9.91 13.88
N ARG A 18 -5.68 9.86 15.14
CA ARG A 18 -4.92 10.95 15.79
C ARG A 18 -3.43 10.74 15.51
N LEU A 19 -2.95 11.26 14.37
CA LEU A 19 -1.51 11.33 14.09
C LEU A 19 -0.86 12.26 15.13
N LYS A 20 -0.04 11.71 16.03
CA LYS A 20 0.54 12.42 17.19
C LYS A 20 1.64 13.44 16.85
N THR A 21 1.94 13.70 15.58
CA THR A 21 3.17 14.42 15.20
C THR A 21 2.99 15.60 14.26
N LEU A 22 1.77 16.09 14.03
CA LEU A 22 1.58 17.36 13.31
C LEU A 22 0.58 18.23 14.08
N LYS A 23 1.04 19.44 14.40
CA LYS A 23 0.40 20.48 15.22
C LYS A 23 -0.86 21.11 14.57
N THR A 24 -1.61 20.33 13.78
CA THR A 24 -2.73 20.83 12.99
C THR A 24 -3.84 19.79 12.96
N ASN A 25 -4.93 20.06 13.69
CA ASN A 25 -6.17 19.28 13.65
C ASN A 25 -6.84 19.45 12.28
N ARG A 26 -6.43 18.66 11.28
CA ARG A 26 -7.18 18.52 10.02
C ARG A 26 -7.87 17.16 10.01
N ILE A 27 -9.20 17.18 10.02
CA ILE A 27 -10.05 16.02 9.81
C ILE A 27 -10.12 15.81 8.30
N ILE A 28 -9.55 14.71 7.80
CA ILE A 28 -9.68 14.33 6.40
C ILE A 28 -10.96 13.50 6.27
N HIS A 29 -12.01 14.09 5.69
CA HIS A 29 -13.24 13.38 5.34
C HIS A 29 -13.00 12.58 4.05
N PHE A 30 -12.84 11.27 4.17
CA PHE A 30 -12.86 10.38 3.02
C PHE A 30 -14.30 9.99 2.68
N HIS A 31 -14.83 10.58 1.61
CA HIS A 31 -16.10 10.13 1.00
C HIS A 31 -15.84 8.85 0.19
N TYR A 32 -15.92 7.69 0.84
CA TYR A 32 -15.98 6.40 0.12
C TYR A 32 -17.44 6.04 -0.15
N LEU A 33 -17.86 6.24 -1.40
CA LEU A 33 -19.08 5.63 -1.94
C LEU A 33 -18.97 4.10 -1.80
N ARG A 34 -19.91 3.55 -1.04
CA ARG A 34 -20.07 2.15 -0.65
C ARG A 34 -20.08 1.21 -1.87
N ARG A 35 -18.96 0.55 -2.18
CA ARG A 35 -18.98 -0.75 -2.89
C ARG A 35 -17.96 -1.71 -2.28
N ARG A 36 -18.51 -2.81 -1.77
CA ARG A 36 -17.88 -3.86 -0.96
C ARG A 36 -16.71 -4.56 -1.67
N LEU A 37 -15.70 -4.85 -0.84
CA LEU A 37 -14.72 -5.94 -0.87
C LEU A 37 -13.48 -5.82 -1.80
N HIS A 38 -12.31 -6.06 -1.19
CA HIS A 38 -11.05 -6.41 -1.86
C HIS A 38 -11.10 -7.80 -2.52
N SER A 39 -12.20 -8.54 -2.30
CA SER A 39 -12.51 -9.84 -2.84
C SER A 39 -13.82 -9.83 -3.65
N LEU A 40 -13.82 -10.37 -4.86
CA LEU A 40 -15.01 -10.57 -5.68
C LEU A 40 -15.73 -11.86 -5.25
N PRO A 41 -17.07 -11.94 -5.31
CA PRO A 41 -17.77 -13.20 -5.07
C PRO A 41 -17.45 -14.19 -6.20
N GLY A 42 -16.82 -15.33 -5.88
CA GLY A 42 -16.57 -16.43 -6.79
C GLY A 42 -17.47 -17.63 -6.52
N LYS A 43 -17.57 -18.54 -7.50
CA LYS A 43 -18.38 -19.77 -7.41
C LYS A 43 -17.98 -20.69 -6.24
N SER A 44 -16.73 -20.59 -5.77
CA SER A 44 -16.13 -21.45 -4.73
C SER A 44 -15.57 -20.66 -3.53
N GLY A 45 -15.91 -19.37 -3.41
CA GLY A 45 -15.37 -18.50 -2.36
C GLY A 45 -14.98 -17.11 -2.87
N PRO A 46 -14.44 -16.24 -2.01
CA PRO A 46 -13.95 -14.93 -2.42
C PRO A 46 -12.78 -15.09 -3.40
N LEU A 47 -12.85 -14.44 -4.55
CA LEU A 47 -11.75 -14.31 -5.50
C LEU A 47 -10.99 -13.03 -5.19
N ASP A 48 -9.67 -13.06 -5.27
CA ASP A 48 -8.88 -11.85 -5.12
C ASP A 48 -9.21 -10.86 -6.25
N SER A 49 -9.23 -9.58 -5.90
CA SER A 49 -9.33 -8.52 -6.91
C SER A 49 -7.95 -8.17 -7.43
N ILE A 50 -7.85 -7.78 -8.71
CA ILE A 50 -6.60 -7.28 -9.29
C ILE A 50 -5.99 -6.14 -8.45
N ARG A 51 -6.84 -5.31 -7.83
CA ARG A 51 -6.40 -4.22 -6.93
C ARG A 51 -5.78 -4.75 -5.63
N PHE A 52 -6.28 -5.87 -5.11
CA PHE A 52 -5.74 -6.50 -3.92
C PHE A 52 -4.37 -7.13 -4.20
N GLU A 53 -4.25 -7.84 -5.31
CA GLU A 53 -2.98 -8.42 -5.76
C GLU A 53 -1.93 -7.32 -6.00
N ALA A 54 -2.29 -6.23 -6.70
CA ALA A 54 -1.38 -5.10 -6.91
C ALA A 54 -0.95 -4.41 -5.60
N LEU A 55 -1.84 -4.35 -4.60
CA LEU A 55 -1.49 -3.83 -3.28
C LEU A 55 -0.53 -4.76 -2.54
N ARG A 56 -0.76 -6.07 -2.57
CA ARG A 56 0.13 -7.06 -1.95
C ARG A 56 1.54 -6.95 -2.55
N ASP A 57 1.61 -6.97 -3.87
CA ASP A 57 2.86 -6.79 -4.62
C ASP A 57 3.59 -5.48 -4.25
N GLY A 58 2.85 -4.37 -4.11
CA GLY A 58 3.43 -3.10 -3.69
C GLY A 58 3.95 -3.09 -2.25
N VAL A 59 3.32 -3.85 -1.33
CA VAL A 59 3.81 -4.02 0.05
C VAL A 59 5.09 -4.85 0.07
N GLU A 60 5.16 -5.92 -0.73
CA GLU A 60 6.38 -6.74 -0.86
C GLU A 60 7.56 -5.91 -1.37
N ASP A 61 7.35 -5.08 -2.40
CA ASP A 61 8.39 -4.17 -2.91
C ASP A 61 8.84 -3.14 -1.87
N TYR A 62 7.91 -2.61 -1.08
CA TYR A 62 8.23 -1.68 0.00
C TYR A 62 9.12 -2.31 1.07
N GLU A 63 8.81 -3.53 1.52
CA GLU A 63 9.63 -4.23 2.51
C GLU A 63 11.03 -4.55 1.95
N MET A 64 11.14 -4.92 0.68
CA MET A 64 12.44 -5.11 0.02
C MET A 64 13.26 -3.82 -0.03
N LEU A 65 12.65 -2.69 -0.39
CA LEU A 65 13.31 -1.39 -0.36
C LEU A 65 13.74 -1.00 1.06
N LYS A 66 12.91 -1.29 2.06
CA LYS A 66 13.23 -1.06 3.47
C LYS A 66 14.42 -1.90 3.92
N LEU A 67 14.52 -3.16 3.49
CA LEU A 67 15.67 -4.01 3.75
C LEU A 67 16.97 -3.45 3.14
N LEU A 68 16.91 -2.81 1.96
CA LEU A 68 18.07 -2.09 1.40
C LEU A 68 18.46 -0.88 2.26
N LEU A 69 17.46 -0.10 2.73
CA LEU A 69 17.70 1.04 3.62
C LEU A 69 18.37 0.62 4.93
N GLU A 70 17.88 -0.47 5.55
CA GLU A 70 18.45 -1.03 6.78
C GLU A 70 19.89 -1.53 6.59
N ARG A 71 20.25 -1.95 5.38
CA ARG A 71 21.61 -2.35 4.99
C ARG A 71 22.51 -1.19 4.55
N GLY A 72 22.06 0.06 4.72
CA GLY A 72 22.83 1.25 4.40
C GLY A 72 22.90 1.58 2.90
N LYS A 73 22.12 0.90 2.06
CA LYS A 73 22.06 1.12 0.60
C LYS A 73 20.99 2.14 0.23
N VAL A 74 21.08 3.33 0.85
CA VAL A 74 20.04 4.36 0.71
C VAL A 74 19.91 4.86 -0.72
N ASP A 75 21.03 5.16 -1.38
CA ASP A 75 21.02 5.69 -2.74
C ASP A 75 20.43 4.67 -3.73
N GLU A 76 20.77 3.38 -3.58
CA GLU A 76 20.24 2.31 -4.43
C GLU A 76 18.73 2.12 -4.23
N ALA A 77 18.24 2.19 -2.99
CA ALA A 77 16.81 2.11 -2.68
C ALA A 77 16.04 3.30 -3.28
N VAL A 78 16.59 4.52 -3.17
CA VAL A 78 15.99 5.73 -3.74
C VAL A 78 16.01 5.69 -5.26
N GLU A 79 17.10 5.24 -5.88
CA GLU A 79 17.20 5.06 -7.33
C GLU A 79 16.12 4.10 -7.85
N LEU A 80 16.02 2.90 -7.26
CA LEU A 80 15.05 1.88 -7.67
C LEU A 80 13.61 2.37 -7.47
N CYS A 81 13.33 3.08 -6.37
CA CYS A 81 12.02 3.69 -6.13
C CYS A 81 11.67 4.72 -7.21
N ASN A 82 12.62 5.62 -7.54
CA ASN A 82 12.42 6.65 -8.57
C ASN A 82 12.27 6.07 -9.99
N LEU A 83 12.90 4.92 -10.28
CA LEU A 83 12.68 4.21 -11.54
C LEU A 83 11.25 3.70 -11.66
N ALA A 84 10.64 3.24 -10.56
CA ALA A 84 9.28 2.73 -10.55
C ALA A 84 8.22 3.84 -10.49
N VAL A 85 8.42 4.83 -9.61
CA VAL A 85 7.47 5.90 -9.31
C VAL A 85 8.22 7.22 -9.16
N ARG A 86 8.15 8.07 -10.19
CA ARG A 86 8.75 9.42 -10.17
C ARG A 86 7.84 10.45 -9.52
N SER A 87 6.53 10.31 -9.71
CA SER A 87 5.50 11.14 -9.08
C SER A 87 4.15 10.44 -9.09
N ILE A 88 3.13 11.07 -8.48
CA ILE A 88 1.76 10.53 -8.45
C ILE A 88 1.15 10.33 -9.85
N THR A 89 1.58 11.11 -10.84
CA THR A 89 1.10 11.01 -12.24
C THR A 89 2.06 10.24 -13.14
N GLU A 90 3.29 10.06 -12.69
CA GLU A 90 4.39 9.52 -13.49
C GLU A 90 5.04 8.34 -12.81
N TYR A 91 4.67 7.17 -13.29
CA TYR A 91 5.06 5.87 -12.78
C TYR A 91 5.04 4.87 -13.93
N VAL A 92 5.74 3.76 -13.75
CA VAL A 92 5.79 2.67 -14.73
C VAL A 92 4.40 2.05 -14.90
N ARG A 93 3.94 1.94 -16.15
CA ARG A 93 2.62 1.37 -16.49
C ARG A 93 2.70 0.04 -17.21
N THR A 94 3.91 -0.40 -17.57
CA THR A 94 4.11 -1.66 -18.27
C THR A 94 4.54 -2.75 -17.27
N PRO A 95 3.91 -3.94 -17.27
CA PRO A 95 4.31 -5.03 -16.38
C PRO A 95 5.76 -5.45 -16.58
N LYS A 96 6.26 -5.41 -17.82
CA LYS A 96 7.63 -5.80 -18.17
C LYS A 96 8.67 -4.91 -17.52
N GLU A 97 8.48 -3.58 -17.56
CA GLU A 97 9.40 -2.65 -16.93
C GLU A 97 9.35 -2.78 -15.40
N PHE A 98 8.16 -2.95 -14.82
CA PHE A 98 7.99 -3.13 -13.38
C PHE A 98 8.72 -4.39 -12.89
N LEU A 99 8.56 -5.51 -13.59
CA LEU A 99 9.29 -6.75 -13.31
C LEU A 99 10.81 -6.56 -13.41
N SER A 100 11.29 -5.82 -14.42
CA SER A 100 12.72 -5.57 -14.58
C SER A 100 13.32 -4.76 -13.41
N ILE A 101 12.55 -3.83 -12.84
CA ILE A 101 12.97 -3.06 -11.66
C ILE A 101 12.97 -3.95 -10.42
N ARG A 102 11.94 -4.79 -10.24
CA ARG A 102 11.88 -5.76 -9.13
C ARG A 102 13.04 -6.75 -9.18
N LEU A 103 13.41 -7.26 -10.36
CA LEU A 103 14.58 -8.14 -10.50
C LEU A 103 15.87 -7.44 -10.08
N LYS A 104 16.08 -6.19 -10.47
CA LYS A 104 17.23 -5.39 -10.00
C LYS A 104 17.22 -5.22 -8.48
N LEU A 105 16.05 -4.98 -7.86
CA LEU A 105 15.91 -4.87 -6.41
C LEU A 105 16.32 -6.18 -5.71
N ILE A 106 15.88 -7.32 -6.23
CA ILE A 106 16.27 -8.64 -5.71
C ILE A 106 17.77 -8.87 -5.87
N GLU A 107 18.34 -8.60 -7.05
CA GLU A 107 19.78 -8.72 -7.30
C GLU A 107 20.61 -7.84 -6.33
N ARG A 108 20.14 -6.62 -6.03
CA ARG A 108 20.81 -5.76 -5.02
C ARG A 108 20.76 -6.41 -3.64
N LEU A 109 19.61 -6.93 -3.23
CA LEU A 109 19.47 -7.58 -1.92
C LEU A 109 20.34 -8.83 -1.80
N GLU A 110 20.40 -9.66 -2.85
CA GLU A 110 21.25 -10.85 -2.91
C GLU A 110 22.74 -10.49 -2.85
N SER A 111 23.14 -9.38 -3.47
CA SER A 111 24.54 -8.93 -3.44
C SER A 111 25.04 -8.47 -2.06
N ILE A 112 24.12 -8.25 -1.11
CA ILE A 112 24.43 -7.82 0.26
C ILE A 112 24.28 -8.97 1.27
N GLY A 113 23.70 -10.11 0.85
CA GLY A 113 23.57 -11.33 1.65
C GLY A 113 24.85 -12.15 1.67
#